data_AF-A0A896YYP9-F1
#
_entry.id   AF-A0A896YYP9-F1
#
_cell.length_a   1.000
_cell.length_b   1.000
_cell.length_c   1.000
_cell.angle_alpha   90.00
_cell.angle_beta   90.00
_cell.angle_gamma   90.00
#
_symmetry.space_group_name_H-M   'P 1'
#
loop_
_entity.id
_entity.type
_entity.pdbx_description
1 polymer ?
#
loop_
_entity_poly.entity_id
_entity_poly.type
_entity_poly.pdbx_seq_one_letter_code
_entity_poly.pdbx_strand_id
1 'polypeptide(L)'
;MMHLNKHWVSWFTGFSEGDGHFGINGNALFFVLTQKEKAILEEIQQILGFGNLTFDASVNCWRFKVHGIENIFKLAQIFNGNLVLDHRIAQFNSWIKILNSKGYKIELLGKSKLTLENAWLSGFTDAEGCFTITASGENAKRQRVKMRFLIDQNDEQVLLAIRDLLETGFVSFRKSTASCYRLTAESFGKLDSIVNYFKAFPLRTKKLNSFNKWLEVRVKMLNNEHLIPGGIAKIKELASKINKE
;
A
#
# COMPACT_ATOMS: atom_id res chain seq x y z
N MET A 1 -27.88 -3.42 -0.23
CA MET A 1 -26.44 -3.45 -0.58
C MET A 1 -25.83 -2.16 -0.07
N MET A 2 -24.74 -2.24 0.69
CA MET A 2 -24.03 -1.04 1.13
C MET A 2 -23.37 -0.42 -0.11
N HIS A 3 -23.83 0.76 -0.55
CA HIS A 3 -23.25 1.44 -1.71
C HIS A 3 -21.91 2.07 -1.30
N LEU A 4 -20.87 1.24 -1.23
CA LEU A 4 -19.52 1.69 -0.95
C LEU A 4 -18.94 2.40 -2.18
N ASN A 5 -18.18 3.47 -1.94
CA ASN A 5 -17.48 4.17 -3.00
C ASN A 5 -16.50 3.21 -3.70
N LYS A 6 -16.52 3.15 -5.04
CA LYS A 6 -15.68 2.22 -5.83
C LYS A 6 -14.18 2.44 -5.63
N HIS A 7 -13.74 3.69 -5.49
CA HIS A 7 -12.33 3.99 -5.20
C HIS A 7 -11.97 3.57 -3.78
N TRP A 8 -12.88 3.72 -2.80
CA TRP A 8 -12.65 3.19 -1.46
C TRP A 8 -12.53 1.67 -1.47
N VAL A 9 -13.41 0.95 -2.17
CA VAL A 9 -13.34 -0.52 -2.31
C VAL A 9 -12.01 -0.95 -2.93
N SER A 10 -11.61 -0.28 -4.02
CA SER A 10 -10.33 -0.55 -4.69
C SER A 10 -9.13 -0.30 -3.77
N TRP A 11 -9.12 0.83 -3.04
CA TRP A 11 -8.11 1.12 -2.03
C TRP A 11 -8.08 0.07 -0.92
N PHE A 12 -9.24 -0.23 -0.32
CA PHE A 12 -9.35 -1.19 0.77
C PHE A 12 -8.89 -2.59 0.35
N THR A 13 -9.15 -2.96 -0.91
CA THR A 13 -8.66 -4.22 -1.48
C THR A 13 -7.13 -4.23 -1.56
N GLY A 14 -6.51 -3.22 -2.18
CA GLY A 14 -5.05 -3.15 -2.27
C GLY A 14 -4.37 -3.11 -0.90
N PHE A 15 -4.94 -2.38 0.05
CA PHE A 15 -4.45 -2.31 1.43
C PHE A 15 -4.55 -3.67 2.15
N SER A 16 -5.68 -4.35 1.98
CA SER A 16 -5.90 -5.69 2.52
C SER A 16 -5.01 -6.76 1.89
N GLU A 17 -4.59 -6.59 0.63
CA GLU A 17 -3.71 -7.56 -0.02
C GLU A 17 -2.27 -7.47 0.50
N GLY A 18 -1.80 -6.28 0.87
CA GLY A 18 -0.54 -6.10 1.60
C GLY A 18 -0.63 -6.64 3.02
N ASP A 19 -1.41 -5.97 3.87
CA ASP A 19 -1.37 -6.19 5.34
C ASP A 19 -2.47 -7.11 5.90
N GLY A 20 -3.37 -7.59 5.05
CA GLY A 20 -4.51 -8.40 5.44
C GLY A 20 -4.24 -9.91 5.37
N HIS A 21 -5.10 -10.67 6.03
CA HIS A 21 -5.07 -12.13 6.02
C HIS A 21 -6.48 -12.71 6.01
N PHE A 22 -6.73 -13.60 5.05
CA PHE A 22 -7.94 -14.40 4.93
C PHE A 22 -7.71 -15.74 5.63
N GLY A 23 -8.16 -15.85 6.88
CA GLY A 23 -7.87 -16.98 7.75
C GLY A 23 -9.01 -17.99 7.88
N ILE A 24 -8.63 -19.25 8.11
CA ILE A 24 -9.54 -20.37 8.35
C ILE A 24 -9.03 -21.12 9.58
N ASN A 25 -9.90 -21.40 10.56
CA ASN A 25 -9.61 -22.28 11.69
C ASN A 25 -10.72 -23.32 11.82
N GLY A 26 -10.44 -24.56 11.43
CA GLY A 26 -11.48 -25.57 11.20
C GLY A 26 -12.49 -25.06 10.16
N ASN A 27 -13.75 -24.92 10.56
CA ASN A 27 -14.82 -24.33 9.71
C ASN A 27 -15.11 -22.85 10.03
N ALA A 28 -14.35 -22.22 10.92
CA ALA A 28 -14.51 -20.80 11.24
C ALA A 28 -13.68 -19.95 10.29
N LEU A 29 -14.32 -18.96 9.66
CA LEU A 29 -13.68 -17.98 8.78
C LEU A 29 -13.41 -16.70 9.56
N PHE A 30 -12.28 -16.07 9.30
CA PHE A 30 -11.93 -14.79 9.93
C PHE A 30 -11.00 -13.95 9.06
N PHE A 31 -11.21 -12.64 9.06
CA PHE A 31 -10.31 -11.65 8.45
C PHE A 31 -9.47 -10.98 9.53
N VAL A 32 -8.21 -10.71 9.24
CA VAL A 32 -7.37 -9.83 10.07
C VAL A 32 -6.65 -8.84 9.18
N LEU A 33 -6.69 -7.57 9.54
CA LEU A 33 -5.83 -6.52 8.97
C LEU A 33 -5.00 -5.93 10.10
N THR A 34 -3.67 -5.92 9.94
CA THR A 34 -2.74 -5.51 11.00
C THR A 34 -2.06 -4.20 10.64
N GLN A 35 -2.06 -3.22 11.55
CA GLN A 35 -1.40 -1.93 11.36
C GLN A 35 -0.85 -1.35 12.65
N LYS A 36 0.25 -0.59 12.55
CA LYS A 36 0.73 0.26 13.66
C LYS A 36 -0.21 1.45 13.89
N GLU A 37 -0.78 1.98 12.82
CA GLU A 37 -1.68 3.13 12.84
C GLU A 37 -3.10 2.70 13.21
N LYS A 38 -3.58 3.06 14.40
CA LYS A 38 -4.95 2.73 14.83
C LYS A 38 -6.02 3.44 13.99
N ALA A 39 -5.79 4.72 13.68
CA ALA A 39 -6.79 5.59 13.06
C ALA A 39 -7.31 5.05 11.72
N ILE A 40 -6.44 4.48 10.88
CA ILE A 40 -6.87 3.90 9.60
C ILE A 40 -7.75 2.66 9.79
N LEU A 41 -7.51 1.87 10.84
CA LEU A 41 -8.35 0.72 11.17
C LEU A 41 -9.69 1.16 11.78
N GLU A 42 -9.73 2.26 12.55
CA GLU A 42 -10.97 2.88 13.04
C GLU A 42 -11.82 3.40 11.88
N GLU A 43 -11.22 4.06 10.89
CA GLU A 43 -11.91 4.49 9.66
C GLU A 43 -12.53 3.30 8.92
N ILE A 44 -11.75 2.23 8.70
CA ILE A 44 -12.23 1.00 8.05
C ILE A 44 -13.41 0.40 8.83
N GLN A 45 -13.30 0.29 10.16
CA GLN A 45 -14.38 -0.23 11.01
C GLN A 45 -15.65 0.62 10.88
N GLN A 46 -15.52 1.95 10.89
CA GLN A 46 -16.65 2.87 10.75
C GLN A 46 -17.33 2.75 9.38
N ILE A 47 -16.55 2.68 8.30
CA ILE A 47 -17.08 2.57 6.93
C ILE A 47 -17.75 1.22 6.69
N LEU A 48 -17.17 0.13 7.19
CA LEU A 48 -17.78 -1.20 7.08
C LEU A 48 -18.99 -1.36 8.01
N GLY A 49 -19.00 -0.68 9.15
CA GLY A 49 -20.03 -0.80 10.18
C GLY A 49 -19.96 -2.11 10.98
N PHE A 50 -18.83 -2.84 10.90
CA PHE A 50 -18.61 -4.10 11.62
C PHE A 50 -17.12 -4.38 11.82
N GLY A 51 -16.82 -5.44 12.58
CA GLY A 51 -15.47 -5.83 12.95
C GLY A 51 -15.04 -5.24 14.28
N ASN A 52 -13.94 -5.76 14.83
CA ASN A 52 -13.43 -5.41 16.15
C ASN A 52 -11.97 -4.98 16.07
N LEU A 53 -11.61 -3.94 16.82
CA LEU A 53 -10.23 -3.50 16.97
C LEU A 53 -9.64 -4.08 18.25
N THR A 54 -8.47 -4.70 18.13
CA THR A 54 -7.70 -5.21 19.27
C THR A 54 -6.25 -4.79 19.12
N PHE A 55 -5.59 -4.44 20.22
CA PHE A 55 -4.15 -4.20 20.23
C PHE A 55 -3.41 -5.50 20.53
N ASP A 56 -2.41 -5.84 19.71
CA ASP A 56 -1.50 -6.96 19.96
C ASP A 56 -0.14 -6.42 20.42
N ALA A 57 0.10 -6.55 21.73
CA ALA A 57 1.33 -6.08 22.37
C ALA A 57 2.58 -6.84 21.90
N SER A 58 2.47 -8.07 21.41
CA SER A 58 3.63 -8.88 20.99
C SER A 58 4.30 -8.34 19.73
N VAL A 59 3.52 -7.73 18.85
CA VAL A 59 4.00 -7.12 17.59
C VAL A 59 3.82 -5.59 17.59
N ASN A 60 3.37 -5.03 18.71
CA ASN A 60 3.09 -3.60 18.90
C ASN A 60 2.24 -3.00 17.76
N CYS A 61 1.16 -3.70 17.39
CA CYS A 61 0.26 -3.30 16.31
C CYS A 61 -1.20 -3.46 16.71
N TRP A 62 -2.06 -2.66 16.11
CA TRP A 62 -3.51 -2.83 16.12
C TRP A 62 -3.94 -3.86 15.07
N ARG A 63 -5.04 -4.56 15.34
CA ARG A 63 -5.67 -5.53 14.45
C ARG A 63 -7.14 -5.23 14.33
N PHE A 64 -7.58 -5.03 13.09
CA PHE A 64 -8.99 -5.09 12.72
C PHE A 64 -9.35 -6.53 12.41
N LYS A 65 -10.24 -7.13 13.20
CA LYS A 65 -10.63 -8.52 13.11
C LYS A 65 -12.10 -8.63 12.75
N VAL A 66 -12.40 -9.43 11.74
CA VAL A 66 -13.77 -9.77 11.36
C VAL A 66 -13.98 -11.25 11.56
N HIS A 67 -14.99 -11.59 12.35
CA HIS A 67 -15.49 -12.93 12.57
C HIS A 67 -17.00 -12.94 12.28
N GLY A 68 -17.60 -14.13 12.31
CA GLY A 68 -19.02 -14.31 12.08
C GLY A 68 -19.34 -14.39 10.59
N ILE A 69 -20.13 -15.39 10.22
CA ILE A 69 -20.31 -15.77 8.82
C ILE A 69 -20.98 -14.67 7.99
N GLU A 70 -21.91 -13.91 8.58
CA GLU A 70 -22.58 -12.78 7.92
C GLU A 70 -21.63 -11.65 7.55
N ASN A 71 -20.71 -11.27 8.45
CA ASN A 71 -19.74 -10.20 8.17
C ASN A 71 -18.65 -10.67 7.21
N ILE A 72 -18.26 -11.95 7.29
CA ILE A 72 -17.36 -12.55 6.30
C ILE A 72 -18.02 -12.60 4.92
N PHE A 73 -19.32 -12.88 4.82
CA PHE A 73 -20.05 -12.82 3.57
C PHE A 73 -20.07 -11.40 2.99
N LYS A 74 -20.28 -10.37 3.80
CA LYS A 74 -20.17 -8.96 3.36
C LYS A 74 -18.78 -8.63 2.83
N LEU A 75 -17.71 -9.07 3.52
CA LEU A 75 -16.35 -8.93 3.00
C LEU A 75 -16.15 -9.69 1.70
N ALA A 76 -16.72 -10.89 1.57
CA ALA A 76 -16.64 -11.66 0.34
C ALA A 76 -17.25 -10.93 -0.85
N GLN A 77 -18.36 -10.22 -0.66
CA GLN A 77 -18.96 -9.36 -1.69
C GLN A 77 -18.05 -8.19 -2.10
N ILE A 78 -17.18 -7.71 -1.19
CA ILE A 78 -16.23 -6.63 -1.47
C ILE A 78 -15.01 -7.17 -2.23
N PHE A 79 -14.44 -8.31 -1.83
CA PHE A 79 -13.19 -8.81 -2.39
C PHE A 79 -13.35 -9.62 -3.68
N ASN A 80 -14.49 -10.29 -3.88
CA ASN A 80 -14.72 -11.15 -5.04
C ASN A 80 -14.60 -10.33 -6.34
N GLY A 81 -13.63 -10.69 -7.19
CA GLY A 81 -13.35 -9.99 -8.45
C GLY A 81 -12.50 -8.73 -8.34
N ASN A 82 -12.08 -8.33 -7.13
CA ASN A 82 -11.25 -7.14 -6.91
C ASN A 82 -9.78 -7.45 -6.55
N LEU A 83 -9.47 -8.69 -6.15
CA LEU A 83 -8.13 -9.12 -5.73
C LEU A 83 -7.15 -9.27 -6.90
N VAL A 84 -5.86 -9.01 -6.65
CA VAL A 84 -4.77 -9.01 -7.63
C VAL A 84 -3.62 -9.96 -7.25
N LEU A 85 -3.38 -10.25 -5.97
CA LEU A 85 -2.28 -11.13 -5.55
C LEU A 85 -2.72 -12.59 -5.54
N ASP A 86 -2.00 -13.47 -6.24
CA ASP A 86 -2.41 -14.86 -6.42
C ASP A 86 -2.50 -15.62 -5.08
N HIS A 87 -1.61 -15.32 -4.13
CA HIS A 87 -1.66 -15.93 -2.81
C HIS A 87 -2.86 -15.47 -1.98
N ARG A 88 -3.32 -14.21 -2.14
CA ARG A 88 -4.54 -13.70 -1.48
C ARG A 88 -5.79 -14.28 -2.14
N ILE A 89 -5.80 -14.38 -3.46
CA ILE A 89 -6.85 -15.05 -4.22
C ILE A 89 -6.99 -16.51 -3.77
N ALA A 90 -5.88 -17.24 -3.57
CA ALA A 90 -5.92 -18.61 -3.08
C ALA A 90 -6.54 -18.73 -1.67
N GLN A 91 -6.18 -17.83 -0.74
CA GLN A 91 -6.78 -17.78 0.60
C GLN A 91 -8.29 -17.44 0.51
N PHE A 92 -8.64 -16.46 -0.30
CA PHE A 92 -10.01 -16.04 -0.54
C PHE A 92 -10.87 -17.16 -1.17
N ASN A 93 -10.36 -17.87 -2.17
CA ASN A 93 -11.06 -18.99 -2.78
C ASN A 93 -11.37 -20.10 -1.76
N SER A 94 -10.50 -20.28 -0.76
CA SER A 94 -10.74 -21.21 0.34
C SER A 94 -11.88 -20.74 1.25
N TRP A 95 -11.99 -19.44 1.53
CA TRP A 95 -13.19 -18.88 2.19
C TRP A 95 -14.46 -19.16 1.39
N ILE A 96 -14.45 -18.89 0.08
CA ILE A 96 -15.64 -19.03 -0.76
C ILE A 96 -16.13 -20.49 -0.80
N LYS A 97 -15.23 -21.47 -0.84
CA LYS A 97 -15.61 -22.89 -0.71
C LYS A 97 -16.39 -23.18 0.57
N ILE A 98 -15.94 -22.65 1.70
CA ILE A 98 -16.59 -22.84 3.01
C ILE A 98 -17.90 -22.03 3.11
N LEU A 99 -17.96 -20.83 2.54
CA LEU A 99 -19.21 -20.07 2.44
C LEU A 99 -20.26 -20.83 1.61
N ASN A 100 -19.85 -21.36 0.46
CA ASN A 100 -20.70 -22.16 -0.41
C ASN A 100 -21.19 -23.45 0.28
N SER A 101 -20.33 -24.14 1.04
CA SER A 101 -20.75 -25.32 1.82
C SER A 101 -21.73 -24.98 2.95
N LYS A 102 -21.77 -23.72 3.39
CA LYS A 102 -22.75 -23.18 4.36
C LYS A 102 -24.00 -22.59 3.71
N GLY A 103 -24.16 -22.71 2.39
CA GLY A 103 -25.36 -22.29 1.67
C GLY A 103 -25.32 -20.87 1.08
N TYR A 104 -24.24 -20.10 1.27
CA TYR A 104 -24.07 -18.83 0.58
C TYR A 104 -23.72 -19.13 -0.88
N LYS A 105 -24.58 -18.83 -1.85
CA LYS A 105 -24.31 -19.15 -3.27
C LYS A 105 -23.44 -18.06 -3.91
N ILE A 106 -22.12 -18.20 -3.84
CA ILE A 106 -21.16 -17.23 -4.39
C ILE A 106 -20.42 -17.84 -5.58
N GLU A 107 -20.56 -17.21 -6.74
CA GLU A 107 -19.74 -17.49 -7.91
C GLU A 107 -18.39 -16.78 -7.78
N LEU A 108 -17.30 -17.52 -7.99
CA LEU A 108 -15.95 -16.97 -7.95
C LEU A 108 -15.68 -16.13 -9.20
N LEU A 109 -15.37 -14.86 -8.99
CA LEU A 109 -14.90 -13.98 -10.07
C LEU A 109 -13.38 -14.12 -10.22
N GLY A 110 -12.90 -13.87 -11.45
CA GLY A 110 -11.49 -13.96 -11.78
C GLY A 110 -10.62 -12.89 -11.11
N LYS A 111 -9.31 -13.07 -11.25
CA LYS A 111 -8.27 -12.10 -10.85
C LYS A 111 -8.53 -10.73 -11.49
N SER A 112 -8.49 -9.68 -10.68
CA SER A 112 -8.59 -8.30 -11.18
C SER A 112 -7.31 -7.91 -11.93
N LYS A 113 -7.47 -7.11 -12.99
CA LYS A 113 -6.34 -6.56 -13.72
C LYS A 113 -5.79 -5.34 -12.99
N LEU A 114 -4.49 -5.34 -12.75
CA LEU A 114 -3.79 -4.17 -12.21
C LEU A 114 -3.86 -3.00 -13.21
N THR A 115 -4.15 -1.80 -12.71
CA THR A 115 -4.30 -0.57 -13.50
C THR A 115 -3.95 0.66 -12.66
N LEU A 116 -3.69 1.80 -13.31
CA LEU A 116 -3.53 3.10 -12.69
C LEU A 116 -4.84 3.92 -12.65
N GLU A 117 -5.97 3.33 -13.08
CA GLU A 117 -7.28 4.00 -13.16
C GLU A 117 -8.15 3.81 -11.90
N ASN A 118 -7.61 3.15 -10.88
CA ASN A 118 -8.29 2.94 -9.61
C ASN A 118 -7.31 3.10 -8.44
N ALA A 119 -7.80 2.96 -7.21
CA ALA A 119 -7.02 3.23 -6.01
C ALA A 119 -6.30 1.99 -5.44
N TRP A 120 -6.25 0.87 -6.16
CA TRP A 120 -5.65 -0.38 -5.67
C TRP A 120 -4.18 -0.17 -5.32
N LEU A 121 -3.40 0.44 -6.21
CA LEU A 121 -1.98 0.70 -5.96
C LEU A 121 -1.79 1.73 -4.83
N SER A 122 -2.80 2.56 -4.54
CA SER A 122 -2.77 3.47 -3.39
C SER A 122 -2.88 2.70 -2.10
N GLY A 123 -3.87 1.80 -2.01
CA GLY A 123 -4.01 0.91 -0.85
C GLY A 123 -2.80 0.01 -0.67
N PHE A 124 -2.30 -0.59 -1.75
CA PHE A 124 -1.13 -1.44 -1.69
C PHE A 124 0.14 -0.68 -1.26
N THR A 125 0.29 0.58 -1.70
CA THR A 125 1.35 1.47 -1.23
C THR A 125 1.17 1.88 0.23
N ASP A 126 -0.07 2.09 0.68
CA ASP A 126 -0.39 2.31 2.08
C ASP A 126 0.00 1.11 2.96
N ALA A 127 0.09 -0.10 2.41
CA ALA A 127 0.61 -1.26 3.14
C ALA A 127 2.14 -1.39 3.00
N GLU A 128 2.62 -1.57 1.77
CA GLU A 128 3.97 -2.07 1.46
C GLU A 128 4.94 -1.01 0.94
N GLY A 129 4.43 0.19 0.66
CA GLY A 129 5.16 1.25 -0.03
C GLY A 129 5.94 2.18 0.90
N CYS A 130 6.93 2.87 0.34
CA CYS A 130 7.74 3.85 1.06
C CYS A 130 8.27 4.95 0.13
N PHE A 131 8.22 6.20 0.62
CA PHE A 131 8.85 7.36 -0.02
C PHE A 131 10.11 7.73 0.75
N THR A 132 11.23 7.87 0.05
CA THR A 132 12.52 8.20 0.67
C THR A 132 13.27 9.25 -0.12
N ILE A 133 14.09 10.02 0.58
CA ILE A 133 15.05 10.95 0.00
C ILE A 133 16.40 10.74 0.66
N THR A 134 17.43 10.56 -0.14
CA THR A 134 18.82 10.59 0.32
C THR A 134 19.47 11.83 -0.26
N ALA A 135 19.94 12.73 0.59
CA ALA A 135 20.67 13.93 0.20
C ALA A 135 22.06 13.93 0.84
N SER A 136 23.10 13.97 0.01
CA SER A 136 24.50 13.96 0.43
C SER A 136 25.29 15.08 -0.25
N GLY A 137 26.49 15.36 0.26
CA GLY A 137 27.37 16.43 -0.24
C GLY A 137 27.39 17.66 0.65
N GLU A 138 28.46 18.45 0.52
CA GLU A 138 28.75 19.61 1.37
C GLU A 138 28.31 20.94 0.75
N ASN A 139 28.28 21.00 -0.58
CA ASN A 139 27.99 22.22 -1.33
C ASN A 139 27.29 21.90 -2.66
N ALA A 140 26.83 22.94 -3.34
CA ALA A 140 26.10 22.85 -4.60
C ALA A 140 26.82 22.06 -5.72
N LYS A 141 28.16 22.04 -5.73
CA LYS A 141 28.95 21.36 -6.77
C LYS A 141 29.18 19.86 -6.50
N ARG A 142 29.08 19.43 -5.24
CA ARG A 142 29.33 18.04 -4.81
C ARG A 142 28.11 17.41 -4.15
N GLN A 143 26.92 17.89 -4.49
CA GLN A 143 25.67 17.37 -3.95
C GLN A 143 25.16 16.18 -4.75
N ARG A 144 24.42 15.30 -4.07
CA ARG A 144 23.61 14.25 -4.69
C ARG A 144 22.30 14.13 -3.94
N VAL A 145 21.20 14.37 -4.62
CA VAL A 145 19.86 14.09 -4.10
C VAL A 145 19.26 12.93 -4.89
N LYS A 146 18.84 11.88 -4.18
CA LYS A 146 18.11 10.74 -4.73
C LYS A 146 16.74 10.67 -4.09
N MET A 147 15.71 10.81 -4.90
CA MET A 147 14.32 10.61 -4.50
C MET A 147 13.89 9.22 -4.94
N ARG A 148 13.29 8.44 -4.04
CA ARG A 148 12.85 7.08 -4.36
C ARG A 148 11.43 6.82 -3.90
N PHE A 149 10.68 6.14 -4.76
CA PHE A 149 9.49 5.38 -4.39
C PHE A 149 9.85 3.90 -4.38
N LEU A 150 9.49 3.22 -3.29
CA LEU A 150 9.86 1.83 -3.02
C LEU A 150 8.61 1.02 -2.70
N ILE A 151 8.56 -0.24 -3.15
CA ILE A 151 7.59 -1.24 -2.69
C ILE A 151 8.36 -2.54 -2.43
N ASP A 152 8.20 -3.12 -1.25
CA ASP A 152 8.74 -4.44 -0.92
C ASP A 152 7.64 -5.49 -1.02
N GLN A 153 7.91 -6.64 -1.62
CA GLN A 153 6.96 -7.75 -1.68
C GLN A 153 7.68 -9.08 -1.96
N ASN A 154 7.13 -10.20 -1.48
CA ASN A 154 7.68 -11.53 -1.75
C ASN A 154 7.37 -12.02 -3.17
N ASP A 155 6.26 -11.55 -3.74
CA ASP A 155 5.88 -11.80 -5.12
C ASP A 155 6.57 -10.79 -6.06
N GLU A 156 7.52 -11.26 -6.87
CA GLU A 156 8.22 -10.45 -7.85
C GLU A 156 7.29 -9.98 -8.98
N GLN A 157 6.33 -10.80 -9.39
CA GLN A 157 5.53 -10.55 -10.59
C GLN A 157 4.62 -9.34 -10.43
N VAL A 158 4.05 -9.13 -9.25
CA VAL A 158 3.28 -7.90 -8.98
C VAL A 158 4.17 -6.65 -9.04
N LEU A 159 5.41 -6.73 -8.56
CA LEU A 159 6.34 -5.60 -8.61
C LEU A 159 6.76 -5.27 -10.05
N LEU A 160 6.97 -6.30 -10.88
CA LEU A 160 7.24 -6.13 -12.32
C LEU A 160 6.04 -5.50 -13.03
N ALA A 161 4.82 -5.95 -12.73
CA ALA A 161 3.61 -5.37 -13.29
C ALA A 161 3.41 -3.89 -12.87
N ILE A 162 3.67 -3.55 -11.60
CA ILE A 162 3.62 -2.16 -11.12
C ILE A 162 4.69 -1.31 -11.81
N ARG A 163 5.93 -1.81 -11.96
CA ARG A 163 7.01 -1.13 -12.68
C ARG A 163 6.59 -0.79 -14.10
N ASP A 164 6.01 -1.75 -14.81
CA ASP A 164 5.62 -1.59 -16.21
C ASP A 164 4.48 -0.58 -16.36
N LEU A 165 3.50 -0.59 -15.46
CA LEU A 165 2.43 0.41 -15.43
C LEU A 165 2.94 1.83 -15.13
N LEU A 166 3.90 1.97 -14.21
CA LEU A 166 4.48 3.26 -13.86
C LEU A 166 5.54 3.74 -14.87
N GLU A 167 5.95 2.87 -15.80
CA GLU A 167 7.00 3.08 -16.81
C GLU A 167 8.36 3.52 -16.22
N THR A 168 8.61 3.16 -14.96
CA THR A 168 9.79 3.60 -14.20
C THR A 168 10.20 2.60 -13.14
N GLY A 169 11.49 2.66 -12.79
CA GLY A 169 12.11 1.85 -11.77
C GLY A 169 12.59 0.48 -12.24
N PHE A 170 13.09 -0.29 -11.28
CA PHE A 170 13.60 -1.64 -11.48
C PHE A 170 13.25 -2.51 -10.27
N VAL A 171 13.15 -3.83 -10.49
CA VAL A 171 12.91 -4.82 -9.43
C VAL A 171 14.22 -5.53 -9.11
N SER A 172 14.50 -5.71 -7.82
CA SER A 172 15.73 -6.36 -7.35
C SER A 172 15.46 -7.19 -6.10
N PHE A 173 16.16 -8.32 -5.96
CA PHE A 173 16.04 -9.19 -4.79
C PHE A 173 16.92 -8.71 -3.63
N ARG A 174 16.36 -8.64 -2.41
CA ARG A 174 17.02 -8.16 -1.19
C ARG A 174 17.41 -9.31 -0.25
N LYS A 175 18.51 -9.99 -0.59
CA LYS A 175 19.07 -11.11 0.22
C LYS A 175 19.36 -10.75 1.68
N SER A 176 19.89 -9.56 1.94
CA SER A 176 20.55 -9.24 3.22
C SER A 176 19.63 -8.69 4.32
N THR A 177 18.37 -8.38 4.02
CA THR A 177 17.54 -7.57 4.94
C THR A 177 16.13 -8.09 5.15
N ALA A 178 15.52 -8.77 4.18
CA ALA A 178 14.14 -9.24 4.31
C ALA A 178 13.80 -10.46 3.43
N SER A 179 14.75 -11.01 2.66
CA SER A 179 14.51 -12.10 1.70
C SER A 179 13.28 -11.87 0.82
N CYS A 180 13.10 -10.63 0.34
CA CYS A 180 11.98 -10.22 -0.52
C CYS A 180 12.50 -9.46 -1.76
N TYR A 181 11.60 -9.17 -2.69
CA TYR A 181 11.88 -8.30 -3.83
C TYR A 181 11.52 -6.85 -3.51
N ARG A 182 12.21 -5.91 -4.16
CA ARG A 182 11.96 -4.48 -4.06
C ARG A 182 11.84 -3.85 -5.44
N LEU A 183 10.73 -3.17 -5.68
CA LEU A 183 10.62 -2.16 -6.72
C LEU A 183 11.29 -0.88 -6.23
N THR A 184 12.20 -0.32 -7.04
CA THR A 184 12.82 0.99 -6.79
C THR A 184 12.64 1.89 -7.99
N ALA A 185 11.84 2.94 -7.85
CA ALA A 185 11.73 4.02 -8.82
C ALA A 185 12.52 5.24 -8.33
N GLU A 186 13.67 5.52 -8.97
CA GLU A 186 14.58 6.62 -8.57
C GLU A 186 15.00 7.55 -9.72
N SER A 187 14.48 7.35 -10.94
CA SER A 187 14.79 8.24 -12.07
C SER A 187 13.97 9.52 -11.98
N PHE A 188 14.62 10.64 -11.62
CA PHE A 188 13.94 11.90 -11.31
C PHE A 188 12.98 12.39 -12.41
N GLY A 189 13.40 12.31 -13.68
CA GLY A 189 12.58 12.71 -14.84
C GLY A 189 11.41 11.78 -15.14
N LYS A 190 11.35 10.61 -14.52
CA LYS A 190 10.24 9.63 -14.65
C LYS A 190 9.38 9.53 -13.39
N LEU A 191 9.53 10.45 -12.44
CA LEU A 191 8.74 10.44 -11.21
C LEU A 191 7.33 11.02 -11.41
N ASP A 192 7.04 11.67 -12.54
CA ASP A 192 5.72 12.28 -12.79
C ASP A 192 4.58 11.26 -12.84
N SER A 193 4.81 10.03 -13.35
CA SER A 193 3.79 8.97 -13.35
C SER A 193 3.32 8.65 -11.92
N ILE A 194 4.28 8.52 -11.00
CA ILE A 194 4.03 8.29 -9.57
C ILE A 194 3.31 9.49 -8.94
N VAL A 195 3.78 10.71 -9.21
CA VAL A 195 3.17 11.94 -8.67
C VAL A 195 1.72 12.08 -9.13
N ASN A 196 1.46 11.88 -10.42
CA ASN A 196 0.14 12.02 -11.01
C ASN A 196 -0.82 10.97 -10.47
N TYR A 197 -0.36 9.72 -10.34
CA TYR A 197 -1.16 8.64 -9.77
C TYR A 197 -1.60 8.96 -8.33
N PHE A 198 -0.67 9.29 -7.43
CA PHE A 198 -1.03 9.56 -6.02
C PHE A 198 -1.73 10.89 -5.78
N LYS A 199 -1.71 11.82 -6.77
CA LYS A 199 -2.61 12.99 -6.77
C LYS A 199 -4.04 12.62 -7.16
N ALA A 200 -4.22 11.70 -8.11
CA ALA A 200 -5.53 11.24 -8.54
C ALA A 200 -6.16 10.25 -7.54
N PHE A 201 -5.34 9.40 -6.93
CA PHE A 201 -5.73 8.42 -5.92
C PHE A 201 -4.87 8.60 -4.66
N PRO A 202 -5.29 9.50 -3.75
CA PRO A 202 -4.53 9.81 -2.55
C PRO A 202 -4.40 8.63 -1.58
N LEU A 203 -3.23 8.53 -0.95
CA LEU A 203 -2.95 7.68 0.19
C LEU A 203 -3.83 8.08 1.39
N ARG A 204 -4.13 7.12 2.27
CA ARG A 204 -5.01 7.34 3.44
C ARG A 204 -4.31 7.16 4.77
N THR A 205 -3.13 6.54 4.80
CA THR A 205 -2.32 6.43 6.03
C THR A 205 -1.46 7.67 6.25
N LYS A 206 -0.67 7.70 7.34
CA LYS A 206 0.40 8.70 7.53
C LYS A 206 1.40 8.76 6.37
N LYS A 207 1.47 7.73 5.52
CA LYS A 207 2.29 7.78 4.29
C LYS A 207 1.88 8.91 3.34
N LEU A 208 0.64 9.41 3.41
CA LEU A 208 0.24 10.64 2.70
C LEU A 208 1.13 11.82 3.07
N ASN A 209 1.45 11.97 4.35
CA ASN A 209 2.32 13.06 4.81
C ASN A 209 3.76 12.86 4.35
N SER A 210 4.26 11.62 4.33
CA SER A 210 5.55 11.29 3.72
C SER A 210 5.57 11.64 2.23
N PHE A 211 4.51 11.32 1.48
CA PHE A 211 4.38 11.68 0.07
C PHE A 211 4.34 13.21 -0.11
N ASN A 212 3.60 13.95 0.71
CA ASN A 212 3.53 15.41 0.62
C ASN A 212 4.89 16.08 0.88
N LYS A 213 5.63 15.64 1.90
CA LYS A 213 7.00 16.11 2.17
C LYS A 213 7.96 15.72 1.03
N TRP A 214 7.76 14.55 0.45
CA TRP A 214 8.51 14.11 -0.73
C TRP A 214 8.22 15.02 -1.93
N LEU A 215 6.97 15.41 -2.17
CA LEU A 215 6.60 16.39 -3.19
C LEU A 215 7.20 17.78 -2.94
N GLU A 216 7.26 18.24 -1.69
CA GLU A 216 7.89 19.52 -1.34
C GLU A 216 9.36 19.54 -1.80
N VAL A 217 10.13 18.49 -1.49
CA VAL A 217 11.51 18.38 -1.95
C VAL A 217 11.57 18.26 -3.48
N ARG A 218 10.61 17.58 -4.12
CA ARG A 218 10.55 17.51 -5.59
C ARG A 218 10.46 18.90 -6.22
N VAL A 219 9.58 19.76 -5.70
CA VAL A 219 9.42 21.15 -6.18
C VAL A 219 10.74 21.92 -6.05
N LYS A 220 11.45 21.76 -4.92
CA LYS A 220 12.76 22.39 -4.72
C LYS A 220 13.81 21.90 -5.71
N MET A 221 13.80 20.61 -6.02
CA MET A 221 14.69 20.02 -7.02
C MET A 221 14.39 20.56 -8.43
N LEU A 222 13.12 20.68 -8.81
CA LEU A 222 12.70 21.27 -10.09
C LEU A 222 13.12 22.74 -10.21
N ASN A 223 13.05 23.50 -9.12
CA ASN A 223 13.48 24.90 -9.06
C ASN A 223 15.01 25.06 -8.95
N ASN A 224 15.78 23.97 -9.05
CA ASN A 224 17.23 23.97 -8.89
C ASN A 224 17.72 24.54 -7.53
N GLU A 225 16.88 24.57 -6.49
CA GLU A 225 17.23 25.12 -5.17
C GLU A 225 18.38 24.34 -4.52
N HIS A 226 18.57 23.07 -4.87
CA HIS A 226 19.72 22.27 -4.43
C HIS A 226 21.08 22.78 -4.94
N LEU A 227 21.11 23.64 -5.96
CA LEU A 227 22.32 24.20 -6.57
C LEU A 227 22.72 25.57 -6.02
N ILE A 228 21.93 26.17 -5.11
CA ILE A 228 22.29 27.43 -4.45
C ILE A 228 23.01 27.19 -3.11
N PRO A 229 23.84 28.14 -2.63
CA PRO A 229 24.45 28.06 -1.30
C PRO A 229 23.40 27.80 -0.21
N GLY A 230 23.63 26.82 0.66
CA GLY A 230 22.70 26.42 1.72
C GLY A 230 21.49 25.58 1.28
N GLY A 231 21.19 25.51 -0.03
CA GLY A 231 20.03 24.78 -0.55
C GLY A 231 20.04 23.28 -0.23
N ILE A 232 21.19 22.62 -0.36
CA ILE A 232 21.34 21.21 0.00
C ILE A 232 21.12 20.94 1.49
N ALA A 233 21.51 21.87 2.37
CA ALA A 233 21.29 21.75 3.81
C ALA A 233 19.78 21.79 4.13
N LYS A 234 19.04 22.69 3.47
CA LYS A 234 17.58 22.76 3.58
C LYS A 234 16.90 21.48 3.08
N ILE A 235 17.37 20.91 1.98
CA ILE A 235 16.84 19.63 1.47
C ILE A 235 17.11 18.47 2.44
N LYS A 236 18.31 18.42 3.06
CA LYS A 236 18.61 17.42 4.09
C LYS A 236 17.68 17.54 5.30
N GLU A 237 17.39 18.75 5.73
CA GLU A 237 16.46 19.01 6.84
C GLU A 237 15.03 18.56 6.50
N LEU A 238 14.56 18.81 5.28
CA LEU A 238 13.23 18.32 4.85
C LEU A 238 13.20 16.81 4.72
N ALA A 239 14.24 16.22 4.11
CA ALA A 239 14.37 14.78 3.94
C ALA A 239 14.38 14.03 5.29
N SER A 240 14.97 14.60 6.33
CA SER A 240 15.03 13.98 7.66
C SER A 240 13.68 13.88 8.37
N LYS A 241 12.70 14.70 7.94
CA LYS A 241 11.31 14.73 8.46
C LYS A 241 10.37 13.75 7.75
N ILE A 242 10.82 13.11 6.67
CA ILE A 242 10.04 12.09 5.94
C ILE A 242 10.01 10.80 6.78
N ASN A 243 8.85 10.15 6.87
CA ASN A 243 8.63 8.92 7.64
C ASN A 243 8.90 9.06 9.16
N LYS A 244 8.73 10.27 9.74
CA LYS A 244 8.97 10.57 11.17
C LYS A 244 7.69 10.85 11.96
N GLU A 245 6.63 10.06 11.73
CA GLU A 245 5.30 10.28 12.32
C GLU A 245 4.78 9.12 13.17
#